data_AF-A0A940C5E0-F1
#
_entry.id   AF-A0A940C5E0-F1
#
_cell.length_a   1.000
_cell.length_b   1.000
_cell.length_c   1.000
_cell.angle_alpha   90.00
_cell.angle_beta   90.00
_cell.angle_gamma   90.00
#
_symmetry.space_group_name_H-M   'P 1'
#
loop_
_entity.id
_entity.type
_entity.pdbx_description
1 polymer ?
#
loop_
_entity_poly.entity_id
_entity_poly.type
_entity_poly.pdbx_seq_one_letter_code
_entity_poly.pdbx_strand_id
1 'polypeptide(L)'
;MDKAKGSSGNTVTRRGDRIIKTFASRMGFVREQGIYEKLKGTGLVPTMLLAQDGVIETQYEEGQNFYEVFQAAGTDPAKQAACFEMFFSWYKRYREAANISIGTTNFRDFIVQNGELLCVDLEHCCPGFAEEDVARLACELAMYPKGYTAAGLESAKLFVCVGASFLNWQPEVLAKAVPAAAKEIEDQYGLKNHPGMALYLASYFTTAGVVLAGGKSSRMHQDKSRLEVDGRTMLEASAALIAAMPQRMISVSKDGEAELPGFETICDEHEDVGPLAGITRCLRESREPWTLFLTCDMPLLTDKLLRLFLSYPKDEADAVMFTSEGRLQTFPLLLRTENAARSLQEALEKGEKKVQDAIGKRLKVKTIRAEDFKGFAPRMLWNINTPEDYKEITE
;
A
#
# COMPACT_ATOMS: atom_id res chain seq x y z
N MET A 1 38.12 3.56 17.49
CA MET A 1 37.14 4.63 17.78
C MET A 1 36.44 4.91 16.49
N ASP A 2 35.30 4.27 16.26
CA ASP A 2 34.50 4.55 15.07
C ASP A 2 33.70 5.83 15.35
N LYS A 3 34.04 6.89 14.63
CA LYS A 3 33.33 8.17 14.67
C LYS A 3 32.36 8.18 13.49
N ALA A 4 31.07 8.05 13.76
CA ALA A 4 30.04 8.38 12.79
C ALA A 4 29.65 9.85 12.96
N LYS A 5 29.59 10.61 11.86
CA LYS A 5 28.96 11.94 11.83
C LYS A 5 27.47 11.75 11.65
N GLY A 6 26.67 12.26 12.58
CA GLY A 6 25.22 12.38 12.41
C GLY A 6 24.87 13.44 11.37
N SER A 7 23.68 13.34 10.79
CA SER A 7 23.17 14.19 9.72
C SER A 7 23.02 15.67 10.13
N SER A 8 22.81 15.96 11.43
CA SER A 8 22.74 17.33 11.97
C SER A 8 24.08 17.91 12.49
N GLY A 9 25.20 17.21 12.27
CA GLY A 9 26.50 17.60 12.83
C GLY A 9 26.76 17.06 14.24
N ASN A 10 25.84 16.27 14.79
CA ASN A 10 26.05 15.47 15.99
C ASN A 10 27.20 14.47 15.79
N THR A 11 27.84 14.07 16.89
CA THR A 11 28.87 13.00 16.86
C THR A 11 28.47 11.86 17.77
N VAL A 12 28.56 10.64 17.27
CA VAL A 12 28.30 9.42 18.04
C VAL A 12 29.61 8.65 18.16
N THR A 13 29.96 8.26 19.39
CA THR A 13 31.14 7.45 19.67
C THR A 13 30.83 6.30 20.60
N ARG A 14 31.36 5.11 20.30
CA ARG A 14 31.31 3.96 21.21
C ARG A 14 32.52 3.95 22.12
N ARG A 15 32.31 3.74 23.42
CA ARG A 15 33.36 3.50 24.42
C ARG A 15 32.98 2.30 25.28
N GLY A 16 33.51 1.13 24.95
CA GLY A 16 33.17 -0.11 25.64
C GLY A 16 31.69 -0.48 25.43
N ASP A 17 30.96 -0.56 26.53
CA ASP A 17 29.53 -0.85 26.64
C ASP A 17 28.64 0.41 26.60
N ARG A 18 29.19 1.56 26.23
CA ARG A 18 28.48 2.85 26.18
C ARG A 18 28.49 3.47 24.78
N ILE A 19 27.39 4.09 24.42
CA ILE A 19 27.26 4.98 23.27
C ILE A 19 27.14 6.41 23.79
N ILE A 20 28.02 7.29 23.30
CA ILE A 20 28.07 8.71 23.67
C ILE A 20 27.70 9.53 22.45
N LYS A 21 26.56 10.23 22.52
CA LYS A 21 26.10 11.17 21.50
C LYS A 21 26.28 12.59 22.00
N THR A 22 27.10 13.36 21.28
CA THR A 22 27.30 14.79 21.53
C THR A 22 26.53 15.61 20.50
N PHE A 23 25.71 16.52 20.99
CA PHE A 23 24.78 17.29 20.17
C PHE A 23 25.39 18.61 19.71
N ALA A 24 25.20 18.94 18.43
CA ALA A 24 25.62 20.22 17.88
C ALA A 24 24.69 21.39 18.30
N SER A 25 23.47 21.09 18.75
CA SER A 25 22.49 22.10 19.18
C SER A 25 21.83 21.74 20.51
N ARG A 26 21.63 22.74 21.36
CA ARG A 26 20.90 22.58 22.63
C ARG A 26 19.45 22.12 22.42
N MET A 27 18.81 22.59 21.34
CA MET A 27 17.44 22.21 21.01
C MET A 27 17.34 20.73 20.63
N GLY A 28 18.29 20.20 19.84
CA GLY A 28 18.35 18.77 19.52
C GLY A 28 18.54 17.91 20.76
N PHE A 29 19.45 18.32 21.65
CA PHE A 29 19.69 17.64 22.93
C PHE A 29 18.42 17.56 23.79
N VAL A 30 17.77 18.70 24.05
CA VAL A 30 16.56 18.75 24.90
C VAL A 30 15.43 17.91 24.31
N ARG A 31 15.26 17.94 22.99
CA ARG A 31 14.24 17.15 22.30
C ARG A 31 14.48 15.65 22.49
N GLU A 32 15.68 15.18 22.18
CA GLU A 32 16.01 13.75 22.25
C GLU A 32 16.00 13.24 23.69
N GLN A 33 16.53 14.03 24.63
CA GLN A 33 16.43 13.73 26.08
C GLN A 33 14.98 13.53 26.50
N GLY A 34 14.07 14.44 26.11
CA GLY A 34 12.65 14.34 26.47
C GLY A 34 11.98 13.07 25.92
N ILE A 35 12.44 12.54 24.77
CA ILE A 35 11.94 11.28 24.22
C ILE A 35 12.44 10.10 25.05
N TYR A 36 13.73 10.07 25.40
CA TYR A 36 14.29 9.05 26.30
C TYR A 36 13.59 9.04 27.66
N GLU A 37 13.25 10.21 28.20
CA GLU A 37 12.52 10.32 29.47
C GLU A 37 11.10 9.73 29.37
N LYS A 38 10.37 9.99 28.27
CA LYS A 38 9.05 9.38 28.03
C LYS A 38 9.10 7.87 27.86
N LEU A 39 10.18 7.35 27.25
CA LEU A 39 10.34 5.93 26.94
C LEU A 39 11.09 5.16 28.04
N LYS A 40 11.46 5.81 29.13
CA LYS A 40 12.22 5.21 30.23
C LYS A 40 11.48 4.00 30.81
N GLY A 41 12.16 2.85 30.84
CA GLY A 41 11.61 1.61 31.39
C GLY A 41 10.65 0.85 30.48
N THR A 42 10.40 1.34 29.26
CA THR A 42 9.51 0.67 28.29
C THR A 42 10.18 -0.48 27.52
N GLY A 43 11.52 -0.53 27.54
CA GLY A 43 12.32 -1.45 26.72
C GLY A 43 12.34 -1.10 25.23
N LEU A 44 11.84 0.06 24.81
CA LEU A 44 11.73 0.45 23.39
C LEU A 44 12.98 1.20 22.88
N VAL A 45 13.81 1.69 23.79
CA VAL A 45 15.05 2.43 23.52
C VAL A 45 16.15 1.98 24.49
N PRO A 46 17.43 2.15 24.13
CA PRO A 46 18.54 1.86 25.02
C PRO A 46 18.42 2.57 26.36
N THR A 47 18.96 1.96 27.41
CA THR A 47 18.97 2.58 28.74
C THR A 47 19.80 3.85 28.71
N MET A 48 19.17 5.00 28.98
CA MET A 48 19.88 6.27 29.14
C MET A 48 20.60 6.31 30.50
N LEU A 49 21.93 6.38 30.45
CA LEU A 49 22.82 6.40 31.61
C LEU A 49 23.09 7.83 32.10
N LEU A 50 23.20 8.77 31.16
CA LEU A 50 23.49 10.19 31.43
C LEU A 50 22.82 11.08 30.38
N ALA A 51 22.34 12.24 30.79
CA ALA A 51 21.95 13.33 29.89
C ALA A 51 22.31 14.67 30.53
N GLN A 52 23.40 15.29 30.09
CA GLN A 52 23.86 16.59 30.61
C GLN A 52 24.72 17.34 29.59
N ASP A 53 24.74 18.67 29.66
CA ASP A 53 25.64 19.55 28.89
C ASP A 53 25.71 19.26 27.37
N GLY A 54 24.58 18.88 26.76
CA GLY A 54 24.53 18.57 25.33
C GLY A 54 25.08 17.18 24.97
N VAL A 55 25.17 16.27 25.95
CA VAL A 55 25.61 14.89 25.77
C VAL A 55 24.57 13.94 26.33
N ILE A 56 24.21 12.92 25.54
CA ILE A 56 23.44 11.76 25.99
C ILE A 56 24.36 10.54 25.92
N GLU A 57 24.42 9.79 27.03
CA GLU A 57 25.10 8.51 27.12
C GLU A 57 24.06 7.40 27.30
N THR A 58 24.10 6.39 26.45
CA THR A 58 23.24 5.21 26.52
C THR A 58 24.04 3.94 26.63
N GLN A 59 23.40 2.88 27.13
CA GLN A 59 23.94 1.52 27.06
C GLN A 59 24.09 1.11 25.60
N TYR A 60 25.21 0.48 25.26
CA TYR A 60 25.39 -0.20 23.98
C TYR A 60 24.54 -1.46 23.95
N GLU A 61 23.82 -1.63 22.86
CA GLU A 61 22.93 -2.77 22.64
C GLU A 61 23.50 -3.62 21.51
N GLU A 62 23.71 -4.91 21.79
CA GLU A 62 24.20 -5.87 20.82
C GLU A 62 23.03 -6.48 20.06
N GLY A 63 23.11 -6.48 18.73
CA GLY A 63 22.10 -7.07 17.87
C GLY A 63 22.37 -6.78 16.40
N GLN A 64 21.50 -7.31 15.55
CA GLN A 64 21.52 -7.03 14.11
C GLN A 64 20.65 -5.82 13.82
N ASN A 65 20.99 -5.00 12.83
CA ASN A 65 20.04 -3.97 12.43
C ASN A 65 18.83 -4.63 11.74
N PHE A 66 17.64 -4.04 11.88
CA PHE A 66 16.41 -4.59 11.30
C PHE A 66 16.54 -4.83 9.80
N TYR A 67 17.26 -3.96 9.12
CA TYR A 67 17.48 -4.09 7.68
C TYR A 67 18.21 -5.40 7.31
N GLU A 68 19.20 -5.85 8.09
CA GLU A 68 19.86 -7.16 7.91
C GLU A 68 18.91 -8.34 8.15
N VAL A 69 18.08 -8.26 9.18
CA VAL A 69 17.04 -9.27 9.47
C VAL A 69 16.04 -9.36 8.32
N PHE A 70 15.61 -8.21 7.82
CA PHE A 70 14.73 -8.12 6.66
C PHE A 70 15.37 -8.69 5.39
N GLN A 71 16.66 -8.42 5.15
CA GLN A 71 17.38 -9.01 4.00
C GLN A 71 17.46 -10.53 4.09
N ALA A 72 17.62 -11.09 5.29
CA ALA A 72 17.63 -12.54 5.49
C ALA A 72 16.27 -13.21 5.16
N ALA A 73 15.17 -12.47 5.22
CA ALA A 73 13.85 -12.93 4.77
C ALA A 73 13.77 -13.11 3.24
N GLY A 74 14.65 -12.44 2.48
CA GLY A 74 14.65 -12.49 1.01
C GLY A 74 13.34 -11.95 0.42
N THR A 75 12.78 -12.68 -0.54
CA THR A 75 11.50 -12.34 -1.20
C THR A 75 10.33 -13.16 -0.69
N ASP A 76 10.49 -13.88 0.43
CA ASP A 76 9.43 -14.69 1.04
C ASP A 76 8.42 -13.78 1.76
N PRO A 77 7.16 -13.68 1.28
CA PRO A 77 6.19 -12.74 1.85
C PRO A 77 5.86 -13.04 3.31
N ALA A 78 5.84 -14.31 3.73
CA ALA A 78 5.52 -14.68 5.11
C ALA A 78 6.62 -14.23 6.07
N LYS A 79 7.88 -14.40 5.67
CA LYS A 79 9.03 -13.94 6.48
C LYS A 79 9.14 -12.42 6.51
N GLN A 80 8.85 -11.74 5.39
CA GLN A 80 8.79 -10.28 5.36
C GLN A 80 7.65 -9.75 6.25
N ALA A 81 6.47 -10.37 6.19
CA ALA A 81 5.34 -10.01 7.05
C ALA A 81 5.70 -10.13 8.53
N ALA A 82 6.36 -11.23 8.94
CA ALA A 82 6.83 -11.39 10.32
C ALA A 82 7.80 -10.28 10.76
N CYS A 83 8.70 -9.82 9.86
CA CYS A 83 9.57 -8.67 10.14
C CYS A 83 8.74 -7.39 10.37
N PHE A 84 7.76 -7.13 9.50
CA PHE A 84 6.90 -5.96 9.63
C PHE A 84 5.98 -6.01 10.85
N GLU A 85 5.46 -7.18 11.21
CA GLU A 85 4.68 -7.37 12.44
C GLU A 85 5.51 -7.08 13.69
N MET A 86 6.76 -7.53 13.73
CA MET A 86 7.72 -7.16 14.79
C MET A 86 7.92 -5.65 14.85
N PHE A 87 8.09 -4.99 13.70
CA PHE A 87 8.18 -3.54 13.63
C PHE A 87 6.91 -2.84 14.15
N PHE A 88 5.72 -3.22 13.68
CA PHE A 88 4.47 -2.56 14.06
C PHE A 88 4.07 -2.83 15.50
N SER A 89 4.43 -3.98 16.06
CA SER A 89 4.30 -4.28 17.49
C SER A 89 5.11 -3.29 18.35
N TRP A 90 6.38 -3.06 17.99
CA TRP A 90 7.21 -2.04 18.63
C TRP A 90 6.64 -0.63 18.40
N TYR A 91 6.29 -0.31 17.16
CA TYR A 91 5.85 1.01 16.75
C TYR A 91 4.57 1.45 17.46
N LYS A 92 3.61 0.54 17.63
CA LYS A 92 2.39 0.80 18.40
C LYS A 92 2.71 1.18 19.84
N ARG A 93 3.54 0.39 20.54
CA ARG A 93 3.97 0.67 21.92
C ARG A 93 4.72 2.01 22.01
N TYR A 94 5.58 2.30 21.03
CA TYR A 94 6.30 3.57 20.94
C TYR A 94 5.34 4.76 20.79
N ARG A 95 4.36 4.67 19.89
CA ARG A 95 3.37 5.74 19.66
C ARG A 95 2.48 5.94 20.88
N GLU A 96 2.07 4.88 21.57
CA GLU A 96 1.29 4.95 22.81
C GLU A 96 2.08 5.63 23.94
N ALA A 97 3.38 5.34 24.08
CA ALA A 97 4.22 5.89 25.14
C ALA A 97 4.72 7.32 24.86
N ALA A 98 5.24 7.58 23.65
CA ALA A 98 5.88 8.85 23.32
C ALA A 98 4.92 9.87 22.70
N ASN A 99 3.94 9.40 21.93
CA ASN A 99 3.09 10.16 21.02
C ASN A 99 3.89 11.13 20.13
N ILE A 100 4.95 10.61 19.51
CA ILE A 100 5.91 11.33 18.67
C ILE A 100 6.10 10.50 17.39
N SER A 101 6.31 11.14 16.24
CA SER A 101 6.68 10.49 14.99
C SER A 101 8.16 10.11 15.02
N ILE A 102 8.51 9.00 14.38
CA ILE A 102 9.90 8.60 14.28
C ILE A 102 10.73 9.58 13.44
N GLY A 103 10.12 10.56 12.74
CA GLY A 103 10.82 11.50 11.86
C GLY A 103 11.70 10.73 10.90
N THR A 104 12.76 11.28 10.31
CA THR A 104 13.55 10.62 9.23
C THR A 104 14.36 9.37 9.62
N THR A 105 14.10 8.75 10.77
CA THR A 105 14.63 7.44 11.17
C THR A 105 14.28 6.37 10.13
N ASN A 106 15.24 5.53 9.78
CA ASN A 106 15.11 4.48 8.77
C ASN A 106 15.27 3.07 9.38
N PHE A 107 15.05 2.04 8.58
CA PHE A 107 15.12 0.65 9.05
C PHE A 107 16.49 0.21 9.60
N ARG A 108 17.58 0.92 9.29
CA ARG A 108 18.91 0.59 9.84
C ARG A 108 19.13 1.11 11.26
N ASP A 109 18.30 2.05 11.70
CA ASP A 109 18.38 2.66 13.03
C ASP A 109 17.66 1.83 14.10
N PHE A 110 17.08 0.70 13.70
CA PHE A 110 16.47 -0.28 14.59
C PHE A 110 17.40 -1.46 14.77
N ILE A 111 17.60 -1.91 16.01
CA ILE A 111 18.30 -3.13 16.38
C ILE A 111 17.26 -4.19 16.71
N VAL A 112 17.51 -5.42 16.25
CA VAL A 112 16.76 -6.61 16.58
C VAL A 112 17.61 -7.47 17.50
N GLN A 113 17.06 -7.78 18.68
CA GLN A 113 17.70 -8.64 19.68
C GLN A 113 16.64 -9.59 20.25
N ASN A 114 16.93 -10.90 20.26
CA ASN A 114 16.01 -11.91 20.79
C ASN A 114 14.58 -11.88 20.20
N GLY A 115 14.43 -11.42 18.95
CA GLY A 115 13.12 -11.27 18.29
C GLY A 115 12.33 -10.01 18.69
N GLU A 116 12.94 -9.10 19.44
CA GLU A 116 12.36 -7.80 19.78
C GLU A 116 13.11 -6.66 19.07
N LEU A 117 12.37 -5.59 18.77
CA LEU A 117 12.91 -4.40 18.14
C LEU A 117 13.29 -3.35 19.18
N LEU A 118 14.35 -2.59 18.91
CA LEU A 118 14.83 -1.48 19.72
C LEU A 118 15.27 -0.33 18.79
N CYS A 119 14.85 0.91 19.04
CA CYS A 119 15.31 2.07 18.25
C CYS A 119 16.53 2.71 18.91
N VAL A 120 17.60 2.94 18.15
CA VAL A 120 18.86 3.50 18.68
C VAL A 120 19.18 4.92 18.22
N ASP A 121 18.42 5.47 17.26
CA ASP A 121 18.56 6.87 16.86
C ASP A 121 17.21 7.60 16.83
N LEU A 122 17.10 8.61 17.70
CA LEU A 122 15.91 9.44 17.89
C LEU A 122 16.15 10.89 17.45
N GLU A 123 17.27 11.17 16.77
CA GLU A 123 17.69 12.52 16.37
C GLU A 123 16.59 13.28 15.61
N HIS A 124 15.85 12.54 14.81
CA HIS A 124 14.91 13.05 13.84
C HIS A 124 13.47 13.05 14.30
N CYS A 125 13.16 12.41 15.43
CA CYS A 125 11.82 12.31 15.96
C CYS A 125 11.20 13.68 16.24
N CYS A 126 9.96 13.87 15.81
CA CYS A 126 9.22 15.12 15.94
C CYS A 126 7.70 14.85 16.04
N PRO A 127 6.85 15.81 16.43
CA PRO A 127 5.41 15.64 16.35
C PRO A 127 4.97 15.36 14.90
N GLY A 128 4.13 14.35 14.69
CA GLY A 128 3.67 13.95 13.37
C GLY A 128 2.66 12.80 13.42
N PHE A 129 2.04 12.50 12.28
CA PHE A 129 1.05 11.43 12.14
C PHE A 129 1.72 10.07 11.95
N ALA A 130 0.99 8.99 12.19
CA ALA A 130 1.55 7.64 12.02
C ALA A 130 1.71 7.28 10.55
N GLU A 131 0.80 7.77 9.73
CA GLU A 131 0.76 7.59 8.28
C GLU A 131 1.91 8.31 7.58
N GLU A 132 2.45 9.40 8.15
CA GLU A 132 3.63 10.08 7.62
C GLU A 132 4.89 9.20 7.76
N ASP A 133 5.04 8.56 8.93
CA ASP A 133 6.14 7.61 9.17
C ASP A 133 6.01 6.37 8.27
N VAL A 134 4.80 5.82 8.15
CA VAL A 134 4.54 4.66 7.28
C VAL A 134 4.76 5.02 5.81
N ALA A 135 4.30 6.19 5.36
CA ALA A 135 4.53 6.66 4.00
C ALA A 135 6.03 6.74 3.67
N ARG A 136 6.84 7.30 4.58
CA ARG A 136 8.29 7.40 4.36
C ARG A 136 8.97 6.05 4.33
N LEU A 137 8.72 5.18 5.31
CA LEU A 137 9.31 3.85 5.35
C LEU A 137 8.87 2.98 4.15
N ALA A 138 7.62 3.09 3.72
CA ALA A 138 7.14 2.42 2.50
C ALA A 138 7.86 2.94 1.24
N CYS A 139 8.05 4.27 1.13
CA CYS A 139 8.80 4.86 0.03
C CYS A 139 10.29 4.44 0.05
N GLU A 140 10.87 4.31 1.23
CA GLU A 140 12.23 3.80 1.40
C GLU A 140 12.34 2.35 0.91
N LEU A 141 11.44 1.46 1.34
CA LEU A 141 11.38 0.06 0.87
C LEU A 141 11.20 0.00 -0.66
N ALA A 142 10.32 0.84 -1.21
CA ALA A 142 10.06 0.89 -2.64
C ALA A 142 11.30 1.25 -3.47
N MET A 143 12.21 2.05 -2.91
CA MET A 143 13.36 2.64 -3.62
C MET A 143 14.73 2.03 -3.25
N TYR A 144 14.76 1.04 -2.37
CA TYR A 144 15.99 0.41 -1.92
C TYR A 144 16.48 -0.68 -2.91
N PRO A 145 17.82 -0.89 -3.12
CA PRO A 145 18.95 -0.11 -2.59
C PRO A 145 19.11 1.25 -3.24
N LYS A 146 18.70 1.42 -4.50
CA LYS A 146 18.54 2.72 -5.19
C LYS A 146 17.59 2.56 -6.38
N GLY A 147 16.49 3.31 -6.36
CA GLY A 147 15.49 3.34 -7.41
C GLY A 147 14.36 2.34 -7.22
N TYR A 148 13.24 2.57 -7.90
CA TYR A 148 12.06 1.73 -7.80
C TYR A 148 12.31 0.32 -8.35
N THR A 149 12.39 -0.67 -7.47
CA THR A 149 12.55 -2.09 -7.86
C THR A 149 11.24 -2.84 -7.68
N ALA A 150 11.03 -3.91 -8.46
CA ALA A 150 9.83 -4.74 -8.31
C ALA A 150 9.73 -5.33 -6.89
N ALA A 151 10.82 -5.90 -6.38
CA ALA A 151 10.87 -6.48 -5.03
C ALA A 151 10.66 -5.42 -3.93
N GLY A 152 11.23 -4.23 -4.09
CA GLY A 152 11.03 -3.12 -3.15
C GLY A 152 9.58 -2.64 -3.13
N LEU A 153 8.95 -2.54 -4.31
CA LEU A 153 7.54 -2.19 -4.43
C LEU A 153 6.64 -3.23 -3.76
N GLU A 154 6.90 -4.53 -3.96
CA GLU A 154 6.13 -5.57 -3.27
C GLU A 154 6.33 -5.52 -1.74
N SER A 155 7.55 -5.28 -1.28
CA SER A 155 7.86 -5.12 0.15
C SER A 155 7.14 -3.91 0.75
N ALA A 156 7.11 -2.78 0.03
CA ALA A 156 6.42 -1.57 0.46
C ALA A 156 4.90 -1.76 0.56
N LYS A 157 4.30 -2.47 -0.42
CA LYS A 157 2.87 -2.79 -0.37
C LYS A 157 2.55 -3.70 0.81
N LEU A 158 3.34 -4.75 1.04
CA LEU A 158 3.16 -5.64 2.19
C LEU A 158 3.30 -4.88 3.52
N PHE A 159 4.30 -4.00 3.64
CA PHE A 159 4.49 -3.16 4.82
C PHE A 159 3.26 -2.31 5.13
N VAL A 160 2.67 -1.67 4.12
CA VAL A 160 1.43 -0.89 4.26
C VAL A 160 0.25 -1.77 4.70
N CYS A 161 0.06 -2.95 4.11
CA CYS A 161 -1.01 -3.87 4.50
C CYS A 161 -0.90 -4.33 5.97
N VAL A 162 0.32 -4.68 6.42
CA VAL A 162 0.55 -5.04 7.82
C VAL A 162 0.25 -3.83 8.71
N GLY A 163 0.75 -2.64 8.36
CA GLY A 163 0.50 -1.42 9.13
C GLY A 163 -0.98 -1.06 9.27
N ALA A 164 -1.76 -1.16 8.19
CA ALA A 164 -3.19 -0.90 8.20
C ALA A 164 -3.97 -1.85 9.14
N SER A 165 -3.45 -3.07 9.35
CA SER A 165 -4.06 -4.05 10.27
C SER A 165 -3.69 -3.77 11.75
N PHE A 166 -2.60 -3.05 12.01
CA PHE A 166 -2.08 -2.78 13.36
C PHE A 166 -2.48 -1.40 13.92
N LEU A 167 -2.74 -0.44 13.04
CA LEU A 167 -2.98 0.96 13.37
C LEU A 167 -4.43 1.36 13.09
N ASN A 168 -4.90 2.42 13.76
CA ASN A 168 -6.15 3.07 13.39
C ASN A 168 -5.95 3.91 12.14
N TRP A 169 -5.91 3.22 10.99
CA TRP A 169 -5.45 3.72 9.70
C TRP A 169 -6.27 4.90 9.16
N GLN A 170 -5.59 5.95 8.69
CA GLN A 170 -6.20 7.12 8.03
C GLN A 170 -5.73 7.26 6.57
N PRO A 171 -6.40 6.63 5.59
CA PRO A 171 -5.98 6.64 4.19
C PRO A 171 -5.77 8.03 3.59
N GLU A 172 -6.56 9.04 3.98
CA GLU A 172 -6.45 10.39 3.44
C GLU A 172 -5.16 11.10 3.85
N VAL A 173 -4.65 10.80 5.06
CA VAL A 173 -3.37 11.32 5.54
C VAL A 173 -2.25 10.66 4.74
N LEU A 174 -2.31 9.33 4.58
CA LEU A 174 -1.32 8.59 3.79
C LEU A 174 -1.28 9.05 2.32
N ALA A 175 -2.43 9.23 1.67
CA ALA A 175 -2.53 9.69 0.29
C ALA A 175 -1.81 11.04 0.07
N LYS A 176 -1.86 11.93 1.07
CA LYS A 176 -1.17 13.22 1.05
C LYS A 176 0.31 13.11 1.39
N ALA A 177 0.67 12.20 2.31
CA ALA A 177 2.03 12.02 2.78
C ALA A 177 2.93 11.31 1.76
N VAL A 178 2.42 10.30 1.03
CA VAL A 178 3.22 9.48 0.10
C VAL A 178 3.93 10.32 -0.98
N PRO A 179 3.28 11.28 -1.67
CA PRO A 179 3.99 12.10 -2.65
C PRO A 179 5.13 12.94 -2.08
N ALA A 180 4.95 13.48 -0.87
CA ALA A 180 5.98 14.26 -0.19
C ALA A 180 7.14 13.36 0.25
N ALA A 181 6.82 12.22 0.86
CA ALA A 181 7.79 11.23 1.30
C ALA A 181 8.59 10.63 0.13
N ALA A 182 7.94 10.32 -0.99
CA ALA A 182 8.61 9.83 -2.18
C ALA A 182 9.65 10.82 -2.69
N LYS A 183 9.27 12.11 -2.79
CA LYS A 183 10.20 13.17 -3.20
C LYS A 183 11.39 13.30 -2.25
N GLU A 184 11.13 13.27 -0.93
CA GLU A 184 12.18 13.34 0.08
C GLU A 184 13.21 12.20 -0.07
N ILE A 185 12.73 10.96 -0.23
CA ILE A 185 13.58 9.78 -0.42
C ILE A 185 14.34 9.83 -1.76
N GLU A 186 13.69 10.30 -2.84
CA GLU A 186 14.34 10.50 -4.13
C GLU A 186 15.50 11.51 -4.02
N ASP A 187 15.27 12.65 -3.37
CA ASP A 187 16.29 13.68 -3.14
C ASP A 187 17.43 13.12 -2.27
N GLN A 188 17.11 12.36 -1.21
CA GLN A 188 18.10 11.72 -0.33
C GLN A 188 18.99 10.72 -1.07
N TYR A 189 18.43 9.92 -1.99
CA TYR A 189 19.17 8.91 -2.74
C TYR A 189 19.79 9.42 -4.05
N GLY A 190 19.55 10.69 -4.40
CA GLY A 190 20.00 11.30 -5.65
C GLY A 190 19.29 10.72 -6.88
N LEU A 191 18.03 10.33 -6.72
CA LEU A 191 17.18 9.81 -7.78
C LEU A 191 16.47 10.96 -8.49
N LYS A 192 16.05 10.72 -9.74
CA LYS A 192 15.20 11.68 -10.46
C LYS A 192 13.79 11.56 -9.93
N ASN A 193 13.15 12.70 -9.70
CA ASN A 193 11.74 12.74 -9.32
C ASN A 193 10.88 12.03 -10.36
N HIS A 194 10.10 11.04 -9.92
CA HIS A 194 9.18 10.28 -10.74
C HIS A 194 7.73 10.45 -10.25
N PRO A 195 7.05 11.57 -10.59
CA PRO A 195 5.72 11.88 -10.06
C PRO A 195 4.69 10.77 -10.25
N GLY A 196 4.73 10.08 -11.41
CA GLY A 196 3.84 8.96 -11.68
C GLY A 196 4.01 7.78 -10.71
N MET A 197 5.22 7.54 -10.20
CA MET A 197 5.45 6.43 -9.26
C MET A 197 4.97 6.81 -7.85
N ALA A 198 5.22 8.04 -7.43
CA ALA A 198 4.67 8.57 -6.18
C ALA A 198 3.13 8.56 -6.20
N LEU A 199 2.52 8.98 -7.31
CA LEU A 199 1.06 8.92 -7.51
C LEU A 199 0.53 7.48 -7.55
N TYR A 200 1.27 6.56 -8.17
CA TYR A 200 0.95 5.14 -8.16
C TYR A 200 0.95 4.59 -6.74
N LEU A 201 2.01 4.81 -5.97
CA LEU A 201 2.11 4.33 -4.58
C LEU A 201 0.99 4.92 -3.72
N ALA A 202 0.78 6.23 -3.79
CA ALA A 202 -0.28 6.91 -3.06
C ALA A 202 -1.64 6.29 -3.40
N SER A 203 -1.91 6.12 -4.69
CA SER A 203 -3.17 5.51 -5.14
C SER A 203 -3.29 4.07 -4.69
N TYR A 204 -2.27 3.24 -4.87
CA TYR A 204 -2.31 1.82 -4.54
C TYR A 204 -2.49 1.57 -3.04
N PHE A 205 -1.83 2.37 -2.20
CA PHE A 205 -1.90 2.26 -0.74
C PHE A 205 -3.20 2.79 -0.11
N THR A 206 -4.02 3.51 -0.88
CA THR A 206 -5.28 4.12 -0.40
C THR A 206 -6.46 3.79 -1.30
N THR A 207 -6.39 2.64 -1.96
CA THR A 207 -7.45 2.14 -2.84
C THR A 207 -7.83 0.75 -2.38
N ALA A 208 -9.12 0.52 -2.15
CA ALA A 208 -9.65 -0.82 -1.99
C ALA A 208 -9.66 -1.53 -3.35
N GLY A 209 -9.28 -2.80 -3.38
CA GLY A 209 -9.38 -3.63 -4.58
C GLY A 209 -10.58 -4.55 -4.51
N VAL A 210 -11.32 -4.65 -5.62
CA VAL A 210 -12.46 -5.56 -5.77
C VAL A 210 -12.26 -6.37 -7.04
N VAL A 211 -12.35 -7.70 -6.95
CA VAL A 211 -12.58 -8.55 -8.12
C VAL A 211 -14.06 -8.90 -8.21
N LEU A 212 -14.70 -8.52 -9.31
CA LEU A 212 -16.04 -8.96 -9.65
C LEU A 212 -15.95 -10.38 -10.22
N ALA A 213 -16.40 -11.36 -9.44
CA ALA A 213 -16.49 -12.78 -9.78
C ALA A 213 -17.95 -13.24 -9.97
N GLY A 214 -18.93 -12.36 -9.78
CA GLY A 214 -20.35 -12.65 -9.98
C GLY A 214 -20.81 -12.56 -11.44
N GLY A 215 -21.66 -13.50 -11.85
CA GLY A 215 -22.37 -13.48 -13.14
C GLY A 215 -22.74 -14.88 -13.65
N LYS A 216 -23.99 -15.07 -14.10
CA LYS A 216 -24.40 -16.35 -14.73
C LYS A 216 -23.62 -16.54 -16.04
N SER A 217 -22.61 -17.40 -16.02
CA SER A 217 -21.83 -17.82 -17.19
C SER A 217 -22.61 -18.79 -18.08
N SER A 218 -23.80 -18.36 -18.52
CA SER A 218 -24.71 -19.20 -19.31
C SER A 218 -24.11 -19.67 -20.63
N ARG A 219 -23.16 -18.90 -21.19
CA ARG A 219 -22.50 -19.20 -22.48
C ARG A 219 -21.32 -20.16 -22.38
N MET A 220 -20.63 -20.25 -21.23
CA MET A 220 -19.46 -21.14 -21.07
C MET A 220 -19.80 -22.48 -20.42
N HIS A 221 -20.99 -22.61 -19.80
CA HIS A 221 -21.46 -23.82 -19.10
C HIS A 221 -20.56 -24.28 -17.93
N GLN A 222 -19.50 -23.52 -17.63
CA GLN A 222 -18.61 -23.63 -16.48
C GLN A 222 -18.43 -22.25 -15.83
N ASP A 223 -18.10 -22.27 -14.54
CA ASP A 223 -17.72 -21.08 -13.79
C ASP A 223 -16.38 -20.54 -14.33
N LYS A 224 -16.41 -19.38 -14.99
CA LYS A 224 -15.24 -18.75 -15.61
C LYS A 224 -14.16 -18.43 -14.59
N SER A 225 -14.53 -18.13 -13.35
CA SER A 225 -13.58 -17.75 -12.30
C SER A 225 -12.56 -18.86 -12.04
N ARG A 226 -12.93 -20.12 -12.32
CA ARG A 226 -12.14 -21.34 -12.09
C ARG A 226 -11.34 -21.83 -13.29
N LEU A 227 -11.48 -21.19 -14.45
CA LEU A 227 -10.70 -21.54 -15.63
C LEU A 227 -9.24 -21.11 -15.43
N GLU A 228 -8.30 -21.93 -15.90
CA GLU A 228 -6.88 -21.75 -15.63
C GLU A 228 -6.12 -21.18 -16.82
N VAL A 229 -5.44 -20.04 -16.62
CA VAL A 229 -4.51 -19.45 -17.59
C VAL A 229 -3.13 -19.45 -16.94
N ASP A 230 -2.13 -20.03 -17.61
CA ASP A 230 -0.76 -20.17 -17.11
C ASP A 230 -0.65 -20.80 -15.70
N GLY A 231 -1.52 -21.77 -15.40
CA GLY A 231 -1.52 -22.51 -14.13
C GLY A 231 -2.11 -21.75 -12.93
N ARG A 232 -2.85 -20.66 -13.17
CA ARG A 232 -3.65 -19.95 -12.17
C ARG A 232 -5.08 -19.81 -12.64
N THR A 233 -6.03 -19.89 -11.74
CA THR A 233 -7.42 -19.55 -12.06
C THR A 233 -7.52 -18.07 -12.47
N MET A 234 -8.47 -17.72 -13.33
CA MET A 234 -8.62 -16.31 -13.74
C MET A 234 -8.97 -15.40 -12.54
N LEU A 235 -9.68 -15.93 -11.53
CA LEU A 235 -9.88 -15.23 -10.26
C LEU A 235 -8.56 -14.94 -9.55
N GLU A 236 -7.68 -15.93 -9.39
CA GLU A 236 -6.37 -15.75 -8.78
C GLU A 236 -5.50 -14.76 -9.57
N ALA A 237 -5.57 -14.78 -10.91
CA ALA A 237 -4.85 -13.85 -11.76
C ALA A 237 -5.26 -12.39 -11.48
N SER A 238 -6.57 -12.10 -11.47
CA SER A 238 -7.08 -10.75 -11.15
C SER A 238 -6.85 -10.37 -9.69
N ALA A 239 -7.02 -11.31 -8.76
CA ALA A 239 -6.78 -11.07 -7.33
C ALA A 239 -5.32 -10.76 -7.03
N ALA A 240 -4.37 -11.41 -7.71
CA ALA A 240 -2.94 -11.14 -7.55
C ALA A 240 -2.58 -9.67 -7.84
N LEU A 241 -3.30 -8.98 -8.74
CA LEU A 241 -3.06 -7.57 -9.06
C LEU A 241 -3.39 -6.62 -7.90
N ILE A 242 -4.33 -7.02 -7.04
CA ILE A 242 -4.83 -6.22 -5.91
C ILE A 242 -4.47 -6.81 -4.54
N ALA A 243 -3.70 -7.91 -4.50
CA ALA A 243 -3.43 -8.68 -3.29
C ALA A 243 -2.73 -7.89 -2.17
N ALA A 244 -2.09 -6.76 -2.50
CA ALA A 244 -1.41 -5.92 -1.52
C ALA A 244 -2.05 -4.52 -1.40
N MET A 245 -3.33 -4.39 -1.78
CA MET A 245 -4.16 -3.25 -1.43
C MET A 245 -4.63 -3.35 0.04
N PRO A 246 -4.87 -2.23 0.74
CA PRO A 246 -5.25 -2.20 2.15
C PRO A 246 -6.57 -2.93 2.45
N GLN A 247 -7.53 -2.87 1.52
CA GLN A 247 -8.78 -3.63 1.58
C GLN A 247 -8.98 -4.39 0.28
N ARG A 248 -9.38 -5.66 0.39
CA ARG A 248 -9.44 -6.59 -0.74
C ARG A 248 -10.74 -7.37 -0.66
N MET A 249 -11.54 -7.28 -1.71
CA MET A 249 -12.85 -7.91 -1.76
C MET A 249 -13.00 -8.76 -3.02
N ILE A 250 -13.79 -9.82 -2.90
CA ILE A 250 -14.31 -10.59 -4.04
C ILE A 250 -15.82 -10.45 -4.01
N SER A 251 -16.38 -9.85 -5.07
CA SER A 251 -17.82 -9.71 -5.21
C SER A 251 -18.38 -10.90 -5.97
N VAL A 252 -19.32 -11.61 -5.35
CA VAL A 252 -19.98 -12.80 -5.90
C VAL A 252 -21.50 -12.60 -5.95
N SER A 253 -22.18 -13.41 -6.77
CA SER A 253 -23.64 -13.48 -6.74
C SER A 253 -24.14 -13.94 -5.36
N LYS A 254 -25.43 -13.72 -5.07
CA LYS A 254 -26.05 -14.04 -3.78
C LYS A 254 -25.68 -15.40 -3.17
N ASP A 255 -25.77 -16.46 -3.96
CA ASP A 255 -25.43 -17.84 -3.54
C ASP A 255 -24.08 -18.31 -4.12
N GLY A 256 -23.27 -17.37 -4.59
CA GLY A 256 -21.91 -17.65 -5.07
C GLY A 256 -20.96 -17.82 -3.91
N GLU A 257 -19.99 -18.71 -4.07
CA GLU A 257 -18.92 -18.91 -3.10
C GLU A 257 -17.58 -18.67 -3.80
N ALA A 258 -16.75 -17.85 -3.18
CA ALA A 258 -15.36 -17.68 -3.54
C ALA A 258 -14.58 -17.56 -2.23
N GLU A 259 -13.62 -18.45 -2.02
CA GLU A 259 -12.68 -18.37 -0.91
C GLU A 259 -11.30 -18.11 -1.48
N LEU A 260 -10.74 -16.95 -1.14
CA LEU A 260 -9.35 -16.62 -1.44
C LEU A 260 -8.71 -16.03 -0.17
N PRO A 261 -7.63 -16.63 0.35
CA PRO A 261 -6.99 -16.15 1.56
C PRO A 261 -6.64 -14.66 1.50
N GLY A 262 -7.04 -13.91 2.53
CA GLY A 262 -6.78 -12.48 2.63
C GLY A 262 -7.80 -11.57 1.92
N PHE A 263 -8.83 -12.14 1.29
CA PHE A 263 -9.93 -11.40 0.66
C PHE A 263 -11.23 -11.57 1.44
N GLU A 264 -12.01 -10.49 1.50
CA GLU A 264 -13.37 -10.50 2.03
C GLU A 264 -14.36 -10.82 0.91
N THR A 265 -15.21 -11.81 1.11
CA THR A 265 -16.24 -12.18 0.13
C THR A 265 -17.50 -11.37 0.36
N ILE A 266 -17.93 -10.62 -0.66
CA ILE A 266 -19.11 -9.77 -0.64
C ILE A 266 -20.17 -10.37 -1.56
N CYS A 267 -21.27 -10.84 -0.99
CA CYS A 267 -22.38 -11.42 -1.74
C CYS A 267 -23.41 -10.35 -2.12
N ASP A 268 -23.98 -10.47 -3.32
CA ASP A 268 -25.14 -9.67 -3.74
C ASP A 268 -26.36 -9.92 -2.83
N GLU A 269 -27.15 -8.88 -2.56
CA GLU A 269 -28.36 -8.98 -1.72
C GLU A 269 -29.53 -9.68 -2.44
N HIS A 270 -29.53 -9.65 -3.77
CA HIS A 270 -30.61 -10.14 -4.63
C HIS A 270 -30.04 -10.90 -5.83
N GLU A 271 -30.82 -11.83 -6.39
CA GLU A 271 -30.44 -12.50 -7.64
C GLU A 271 -30.57 -11.57 -8.84
N ASP A 272 -29.69 -11.75 -9.84
CA ASP A 272 -29.79 -11.15 -11.18
C ASP A 272 -29.86 -9.60 -11.23
N VAL A 273 -29.29 -8.93 -10.22
CA VAL A 273 -29.25 -7.45 -10.15
C VAL A 273 -28.19 -6.80 -11.05
N GLY A 274 -27.28 -7.59 -11.60
CA GLY A 274 -26.24 -7.14 -12.53
C GLY A 274 -25.06 -6.45 -11.83
N PRO A 275 -23.98 -6.14 -12.59
CA PRO A 275 -22.70 -5.69 -12.02
C PRO A 275 -22.80 -4.35 -11.28
N LEU A 276 -23.79 -3.51 -11.58
CA LEU A 276 -23.99 -2.24 -10.89
C LEU A 276 -24.32 -2.45 -9.41
N ALA A 277 -25.09 -3.48 -9.06
CA ALA A 277 -25.44 -3.77 -7.67
C ALA A 277 -24.25 -4.25 -6.87
N GLY A 278 -23.45 -5.18 -7.43
CA GLY A 278 -22.21 -5.64 -6.80
C GLY A 278 -21.20 -4.49 -6.60
N ILE A 279 -21.05 -3.61 -7.59
CA ILE A 279 -20.24 -2.39 -7.47
C ILE A 279 -20.74 -1.51 -6.32
N THR A 280 -22.03 -1.18 -6.29
CA THR A 280 -22.60 -0.31 -5.25
C THR A 280 -22.47 -0.94 -3.86
N ARG A 281 -22.65 -2.26 -3.73
CA ARG A 281 -22.48 -2.96 -2.46
C ARG A 281 -21.02 -2.86 -1.98
N CYS A 282 -20.06 -3.18 -2.83
CA CYS A 282 -18.64 -3.08 -2.47
C CYS A 282 -18.22 -1.64 -2.12
N LEU A 283 -18.77 -0.64 -2.81
CA LEU A 283 -18.52 0.77 -2.47
C LEU A 283 -19.03 1.15 -1.06
N ARG A 284 -20.12 0.53 -0.59
CA ARG A 284 -20.64 0.74 0.77
C ARG A 284 -19.78 0.07 1.85
N GLU A 285 -19.15 -1.06 1.52
CA GLU A 285 -18.24 -1.78 2.43
C GLU A 285 -16.81 -1.23 2.40
N SER A 286 -16.46 -0.50 1.34
CA SER A 286 -15.14 0.07 1.16
C SER A 286 -14.87 1.18 2.18
N ARG A 287 -13.73 1.06 2.86
CA ARG A 287 -13.22 2.02 3.85
C ARG A 287 -12.17 2.96 3.27
N GLU A 288 -11.80 2.73 2.01
CA GLU A 288 -10.77 3.46 1.33
C GLU A 288 -11.36 4.61 0.49
N PRO A 289 -10.63 5.74 0.32
CA PRO A 289 -11.11 6.87 -0.47
C PRO A 289 -11.42 6.54 -1.94
N TRP A 290 -10.77 5.51 -2.46
CA TRP A 290 -10.95 5.00 -3.80
C TRP A 290 -11.21 3.49 -3.78
N THR A 291 -11.98 3.01 -4.75
CA THR A 291 -12.22 1.58 -4.97
C THR A 291 -11.94 1.23 -6.42
N LEU A 292 -11.02 0.29 -6.64
CA LEU A 292 -10.69 -0.28 -7.94
C LEU A 292 -11.49 -1.56 -8.14
N PHE A 293 -12.23 -1.63 -9.23
CA PHE A 293 -12.92 -2.82 -9.69
C PHE A 293 -12.19 -3.43 -10.87
N LEU A 294 -11.84 -4.71 -10.72
CA LEU A 294 -11.39 -5.61 -11.76
C LEU A 294 -12.47 -6.68 -12.00
N THR A 295 -12.39 -7.39 -13.12
CA THR A 295 -13.21 -8.56 -13.39
C THR A 295 -12.32 -9.79 -13.45
N CYS A 296 -12.88 -10.97 -13.16
CA CYS A 296 -12.15 -12.23 -13.35
C CYS A 296 -12.06 -12.67 -14.82
N ASP A 297 -12.74 -12.01 -15.75
CA ASP A 297 -12.73 -12.38 -17.17
C ASP A 297 -11.70 -11.61 -18.01
N MET A 298 -10.81 -10.82 -17.37
CA MET A 298 -9.70 -10.11 -18.02
C MET A 298 -8.32 -10.67 -17.59
N PRO A 299 -8.01 -11.95 -17.84
CA PRO A 299 -6.78 -12.59 -17.34
C PRO A 299 -5.49 -12.01 -17.93
N LEU A 300 -5.58 -11.28 -19.06
CA LEU A 300 -4.44 -10.63 -19.71
C LEU A 300 -4.14 -9.22 -19.17
N LEU A 301 -4.93 -8.72 -18.21
CA LEU A 301 -4.64 -7.45 -17.54
C LEU A 301 -3.33 -7.57 -16.75
N THR A 302 -2.38 -6.69 -17.03
CA THR A 302 -1.05 -6.76 -16.42
C THR A 302 -0.90 -5.78 -15.26
N ASP A 303 -0.09 -6.15 -14.27
CA ASP A 303 0.35 -5.26 -13.18
C ASP A 303 0.99 -3.98 -13.74
N LYS A 304 1.74 -4.07 -14.85
CA LYS A 304 2.30 -2.90 -15.53
C LYS A 304 1.22 -1.93 -16.03
N LEU A 305 0.17 -2.43 -16.67
CA LEU A 305 -0.93 -1.58 -17.14
C LEU A 305 -1.71 -0.98 -15.97
N LEU A 306 -1.93 -1.76 -14.90
CA LEU A 306 -2.60 -1.29 -13.70
C LEU A 306 -1.79 -0.21 -12.96
N ARG A 307 -0.46 -0.35 -12.88
CA ARG A 307 0.43 0.69 -12.36
C ARG A 307 0.26 2.00 -13.10
N LEU A 308 0.23 1.94 -14.43
CA LEU A 308 0.05 3.12 -15.28
C LEU A 308 -1.34 3.74 -15.08
N PHE A 309 -2.39 2.92 -14.99
CA PHE A 309 -3.74 3.36 -14.67
C PHE A 309 -3.81 4.14 -13.35
N LEU A 310 -3.22 3.59 -12.29
CA LEU A 310 -3.23 4.17 -10.95
C LEU A 310 -2.25 5.36 -10.80
N SER A 311 -1.24 5.46 -11.66
CA SER A 311 -0.31 6.59 -11.69
C SER A 311 -0.90 7.87 -12.26
N TYR A 312 -2.04 7.78 -12.96
CA TYR A 312 -2.63 8.92 -13.62
C TYR A 312 -3.27 9.87 -12.59
N PRO A 313 -3.00 11.18 -12.66
CA PRO A 313 -3.63 12.15 -11.77
C PRO A 313 -5.15 12.03 -11.85
N LYS A 314 -5.83 11.90 -10.71
CA LYS A 314 -7.30 11.82 -10.68
C LYS A 314 -7.96 13.19 -10.83
N ASP A 315 -7.27 14.29 -10.51
CA ASP A 315 -7.82 15.65 -10.47
C ASP A 315 -9.17 15.69 -9.71
N GLU A 316 -10.18 16.34 -10.27
CA GLU A 316 -11.56 16.38 -9.74
C GLU A 316 -12.42 15.17 -10.15
N ALA A 317 -11.84 14.14 -10.76
CA ALA A 317 -12.62 13.00 -11.22
C ALA A 317 -13.22 12.20 -10.05
N ASP A 318 -14.37 11.60 -10.32
CA ASP A 318 -15.02 10.61 -9.47
C ASP A 318 -14.88 9.19 -10.03
N ALA A 319 -14.61 9.07 -11.33
CA ALA A 319 -14.41 7.81 -12.02
C ALA A 319 -13.23 7.92 -12.99
N VAL A 320 -12.41 6.88 -13.08
CA VAL A 320 -11.35 6.74 -14.09
C VAL A 320 -11.56 5.44 -14.84
N MET A 321 -11.49 5.52 -16.17
CA MET A 321 -11.73 4.40 -17.10
C MET A 321 -10.76 4.47 -18.27
N PHE A 322 -10.53 3.35 -18.95
CA PHE A 322 -9.81 3.35 -20.21
C PHE A 322 -10.72 3.62 -21.40
N THR A 323 -10.15 4.23 -22.44
CA THR A 323 -10.60 4.03 -23.81
C THR A 323 -9.57 3.19 -24.56
N SER A 324 -10.04 2.26 -25.38
CA SER A 324 -9.19 1.53 -26.32
C SER A 324 -9.93 1.30 -27.62
N GLU A 325 -9.24 1.46 -28.75
CA GLU A 325 -9.80 1.36 -30.10
C GLU A 325 -11.05 2.24 -30.30
N GLY A 326 -11.05 3.43 -29.68
CA GLY A 326 -12.16 4.39 -29.73
C GLY A 326 -13.39 4.00 -28.90
N ARG A 327 -13.32 2.93 -28.09
CA ARG A 327 -14.41 2.47 -27.23
C ARG A 327 -14.06 2.65 -25.76
N LEU A 328 -15.07 3.01 -24.96
CA LEU A 328 -14.95 3.04 -23.51
C LEU A 328 -14.89 1.62 -22.96
N GLN A 329 -13.87 1.35 -22.15
CA GLN A 329 -13.70 0.08 -21.46
C GLN A 329 -14.26 0.23 -20.04
N THR A 330 -15.21 -0.64 -19.67
CA THR A 330 -15.81 -0.57 -18.33
C THR A 330 -14.79 -0.82 -17.25
N PHE A 331 -13.96 -1.85 -17.43
CA PHE A 331 -12.95 -2.27 -16.46
C PHE A 331 -11.55 -2.23 -17.09
N PRO A 332 -10.48 -2.04 -16.30
CA PRO A 332 -10.48 -1.67 -14.87
C PRO A 332 -11.21 -0.34 -14.62
N LEU A 333 -11.94 -0.28 -13.50
CA LEU A 333 -12.75 0.88 -13.11
C LEU A 333 -12.28 1.40 -11.75
N LEU A 334 -11.89 2.66 -11.67
CA LEU A 334 -11.53 3.29 -10.41
C LEU A 334 -12.58 4.32 -10.03
N LEU A 335 -13.15 4.19 -8.84
CA LEU A 335 -14.22 5.06 -8.34
C LEU A 335 -13.82 5.75 -7.05
N ARG A 336 -14.18 7.03 -6.91
CA ARG A 336 -14.12 7.74 -5.64
C ARG A 336 -15.23 7.20 -4.75
N THR A 337 -14.85 6.51 -3.68
CA THR A 337 -15.74 5.59 -2.95
C THR A 337 -17.01 6.28 -2.47
N GLU A 338 -16.89 7.35 -1.68
CA GLU A 338 -18.05 8.01 -1.06
C GLU A 338 -19.03 8.57 -2.10
N ASN A 339 -18.53 9.30 -3.09
CA ASN A 339 -19.40 9.93 -4.09
C ASN A 339 -20.03 8.89 -5.01
N ALA A 340 -19.26 7.90 -5.46
CA ALA A 340 -19.77 6.82 -6.29
C ALA A 340 -20.80 5.95 -5.55
N ALA A 341 -20.59 5.63 -4.27
CA ALA A 341 -21.53 4.87 -3.46
C ALA A 341 -22.92 5.52 -3.49
N ARG A 342 -22.99 6.82 -3.17
CA ARG A 342 -24.23 7.59 -3.18
C ARG A 342 -24.86 7.65 -4.58
N SER A 343 -24.10 8.07 -5.59
CA SER A 343 -24.65 8.27 -6.93
C SER A 343 -25.11 6.97 -7.60
N LEU A 344 -24.39 5.86 -7.40
CA LEU A 344 -24.75 4.57 -8.00
C LEU A 344 -25.87 3.88 -7.22
N GLN A 345 -26.01 4.12 -5.92
CA GLN A 345 -27.20 3.74 -5.15
C GLN A 345 -28.47 4.40 -5.72
N GLU A 346 -28.44 5.71 -5.97
CA GLU A 346 -29.56 6.41 -6.60
C GLU A 346 -29.86 5.91 -8.03
N ALA A 347 -28.84 5.43 -8.75
CA ALA A 347 -29.03 4.84 -10.08
C ALA A 347 -29.79 3.51 -9.99
N LEU A 348 -29.44 2.65 -9.03
CA LEU A 348 -30.10 1.38 -8.78
C LEU A 348 -31.56 1.57 -8.37
N GLU A 349 -31.85 2.53 -7.48
CA GLU A 349 -33.21 2.85 -7.03
C GLU A 349 -34.10 3.34 -8.19
N LYS A 350 -33.51 3.96 -9.21
CA LYS A 350 -34.19 4.39 -10.44
C LYS A 350 -34.28 3.27 -11.49
N GLY A 351 -33.85 2.05 -11.17
CA GLY A 351 -33.90 0.89 -12.04
C GLY A 351 -32.86 0.88 -13.16
N GLU A 352 -31.80 1.70 -13.08
CA GLU A 352 -30.70 1.63 -14.04
C GLU A 352 -29.88 0.35 -13.81
N LYS A 353 -29.46 -0.28 -14.90
CA LYS A 353 -28.69 -1.54 -14.86
C LYS A 353 -27.34 -1.48 -15.55
N LYS A 354 -27.13 -0.49 -16.43
CA LYS A 354 -25.91 -0.35 -17.22
C LYS A 354 -24.89 0.50 -16.47
N VAL A 355 -23.77 -0.11 -16.08
CA VAL A 355 -22.68 0.53 -15.32
C VAL A 355 -22.16 1.79 -16.01
N GLN A 356 -21.82 1.70 -17.30
CA GLN A 356 -21.29 2.85 -18.06
C GLN A 356 -22.29 4.02 -18.10
N ASP A 357 -23.58 3.76 -18.32
CA ASP A 357 -24.62 4.79 -18.36
C ASP A 357 -24.80 5.46 -17.00
N ALA A 358 -24.85 4.67 -15.92
CA ALA A 358 -25.03 5.16 -14.56
C ALA A 358 -23.86 6.07 -14.14
N ILE A 359 -22.62 5.63 -14.41
CA ILE A 359 -21.40 6.38 -14.14
C ILE A 359 -21.35 7.64 -15.01
N GLY A 360 -21.50 7.53 -16.32
CA GLY A 360 -21.36 8.65 -17.25
C GLY A 360 -22.39 9.77 -17.04
N LYS A 361 -23.58 9.45 -16.52
CA LYS A 361 -24.63 10.44 -16.23
C LYS A 361 -24.47 11.16 -14.89
N ARG A 362 -23.72 10.58 -13.94
CA ARG A 362 -23.77 11.01 -12.53
C ARG A 362 -22.41 11.40 -11.95
N LEU A 363 -21.33 10.90 -12.52
CA LEU A 363 -19.98 11.07 -12.00
C LEU A 363 -19.13 11.87 -12.98
N LYS A 364 -18.16 12.62 -12.46
CA LYS A 364 -17.11 13.23 -13.30
C LYS A 364 -16.16 12.13 -13.78
N VAL A 365 -16.30 11.72 -15.04
CA VAL A 365 -15.48 10.65 -15.62
C VAL A 365 -14.23 11.21 -16.28
N LYS A 366 -13.07 10.69 -15.88
CA LYS A 366 -11.81 10.85 -16.59
C LYS A 366 -11.54 9.61 -17.42
N THR A 367 -11.29 9.80 -18.71
CA THR A 367 -10.89 8.72 -19.61
C THR A 367 -9.41 8.82 -19.90
N ILE A 368 -8.75 7.67 -19.92
CA ILE A 368 -7.35 7.53 -20.28
C ILE A 368 -7.28 6.69 -21.54
N ARG A 369 -6.59 7.17 -22.56
CA ARG A 369 -6.41 6.39 -23.78
C ARG A 369 -5.33 5.34 -23.54
N ALA A 370 -5.71 4.07 -23.61
CA ALA A 370 -4.80 2.97 -23.30
C ALA A 370 -3.62 2.88 -24.28
N GLU A 371 -3.83 3.29 -25.55
CA GLU A 371 -2.77 3.34 -26.56
C GLU A 371 -1.66 4.36 -26.28
N ASP A 372 -1.87 5.31 -25.36
CA ASP A 372 -0.83 6.26 -24.97
C ASP A 372 0.27 5.59 -24.12
N PHE A 373 0.03 4.37 -23.62
CA PHE A 373 0.99 3.63 -22.81
C PHE A 373 1.95 2.78 -23.64
N LYS A 374 3.25 2.96 -23.37
CA LYS A 374 4.30 2.18 -24.02
C LYS A 374 4.18 0.68 -23.72
N GLY A 375 3.98 -0.09 -24.77
CA GLY A 375 3.86 -1.55 -24.72
C GLY A 375 2.45 -2.03 -24.38
N PHE A 376 1.45 -1.15 -24.43
CA PHE A 376 0.06 -1.56 -24.44
C PHE A 376 -0.26 -2.38 -25.69
N ALA A 377 -1.09 -3.41 -25.52
CA ALA A 377 -1.72 -4.14 -26.61
C ALA A 377 -3.21 -4.27 -26.28
N PRO A 378 -4.14 -4.08 -27.24
CA PRO A 378 -5.59 -4.14 -26.99
C PRO A 378 -6.03 -5.41 -26.24
N ARG A 379 -5.38 -6.55 -26.51
CA ARG A 379 -5.63 -7.82 -25.83
C ARG A 379 -5.49 -7.78 -24.31
N MET A 380 -4.71 -6.84 -23.75
CA MET A 380 -4.59 -6.65 -22.31
C MET A 380 -5.90 -6.23 -21.63
N LEU A 381 -6.89 -5.77 -22.42
CA LEU A 381 -8.22 -5.37 -21.95
C LEU A 381 -9.34 -6.26 -22.53
N TRP A 382 -9.01 -7.45 -23.05
CA TRP A 382 -10.03 -8.37 -23.56
C TRP A 382 -10.78 -9.08 -22.43
N ASN A 383 -12.09 -9.25 -22.63
CA ASN A 383 -12.95 -10.07 -21.78
C ASN A 383 -13.12 -11.44 -22.42
N ILE A 384 -12.80 -12.51 -21.68
CA ILE A 384 -12.95 -13.89 -22.12
C ILE A 384 -14.41 -14.33 -21.88
N ASN A 385 -15.16 -14.47 -22.96
CA ASN A 385 -16.60 -14.73 -22.92
C ASN A 385 -17.04 -16.05 -23.53
N THR A 386 -16.21 -16.62 -24.40
CA THR A 386 -16.50 -17.82 -25.18
C THR A 386 -15.35 -18.84 -25.06
N PRO A 387 -15.61 -20.13 -25.33
CA PRO A 387 -14.55 -21.14 -25.37
C PRO A 387 -13.49 -20.82 -26.44
N GLU A 388 -13.89 -20.15 -27.52
CA GLU A 388 -12.99 -19.68 -28.57
C GLU A 388 -12.04 -18.60 -28.05
N ASP A 389 -12.55 -17.60 -27.31
CA ASP A 389 -11.71 -16.58 -26.67
C ASP A 389 -10.67 -17.22 -25.74
N TYR A 390 -11.09 -18.26 -25.00
CA TYR A 390 -10.21 -18.97 -24.06
C TYR A 390 -9.10 -19.76 -24.77
N LYS A 391 -9.42 -20.41 -25.90
CA LYS A 391 -8.41 -21.08 -26.73
C LYS A 391 -7.39 -20.09 -27.30
N GLU A 392 -7.85 -18.95 -27.81
CA GLU A 392 -6.98 -17.92 -28.40
C GLU A 392 -5.92 -17.38 -27.42
N ILE A 393 -6.18 -17.44 -26.11
CA ILE A 393 -5.23 -16.98 -25.08
C ILE A 393 -4.40 -18.11 -24.45
N THR A 394 -4.74 -19.38 -24.69
CA THR A 394 -4.07 -20.56 -24.10
C THR A 394 -3.28 -21.40 -25.11
N GLU A 395 -3.61 -21.30 -26.39
CA GLU A 395 -2.93 -21.93 -27.54
C GLU A 395 -2.15 -20.87 -28.35
#